data_AF-A0A1B8ENF6-F1
#
_entry.id   AF-A0A1B8ENF6-F1
#
_cell.length_a   1.000
_cell.length_b   1.000
_cell.length_c   1.000
_cell.angle_alpha   90.00
_cell.angle_beta   90.00
_cell.angle_gamma   90.00
#
_symmetry.space_group_name_H-M   'P 1'
#
loop_
_entity.id
_entity.type
_entity.pdbx_description
1 polymer ?
#
loop_
_entity_poly.entity_id
_entity_poly.type
_entity_poly.pdbx_seq_one_letter_code
_entity_poly.pdbx_strand_id
1 'polypeptide(L)'
;MQLPPYWLTSRDVDQFKNPDSIAELDALLGEYFDIYAEEEMAQNGSLYQSPIMRHVWKSGSFWYFQAATVPKGMYSIFNTHVQPLFNREHSNERIFDEVFWWYWGVDVKDMVERKLKDKENYNVVLSRRLRTVRGYKPLNQVRCIADFADLSWVPYNQEFESES
;
A
#
# COMPACT_ATOMS: atom_id res chain seq x y z
N MET A 1 8.82 -14.66 12.08
CA MET A 1 10.11 -13.95 11.92
C MET A 1 10.80 -13.93 13.26
N GLN A 2 12.09 -14.23 13.32
CA GLN A 2 12.85 -14.01 14.55
C GLN A 2 12.99 -12.51 14.75
N LEU A 3 12.34 -12.00 15.79
CA LEU A 3 12.50 -10.62 16.22
C LEU A 3 13.85 -10.51 16.96
N PRO A 4 14.55 -9.37 16.84
CA PRO A 4 15.67 -9.06 17.70
C PRO A 4 15.33 -9.34 19.17
N PRO A 5 16.24 -9.97 19.92
CA PRO A 5 15.98 -10.29 21.32
C PRO A 5 15.64 -9.04 22.13
N TYR A 6 14.66 -9.14 23.05
CA TYR A 6 14.18 -8.00 23.84
C TYR A 6 15.27 -7.37 24.72
N TRP A 7 16.29 -8.15 25.10
CA TRP A 7 17.39 -7.68 25.95
C TRP A 7 18.36 -6.75 25.23
N LEU A 8 18.34 -6.73 23.90
CA LEU A 8 19.26 -5.91 23.12
C LEU A 8 19.09 -4.43 23.48
N THR A 9 17.85 -3.97 23.66
CA THR A 9 17.55 -2.57 23.92
C THR A 9 17.32 -2.24 25.39
N SER A 10 17.00 -3.26 26.22
CA SER A 10 16.58 -3.09 27.62
C SER A 10 15.46 -2.05 27.82
N ARG A 11 14.74 -1.70 26.75
CA ARG A 11 13.65 -0.71 26.70
C ARG A 11 12.43 -1.36 26.06
N ASP A 12 11.25 -1.06 26.59
CA ASP A 12 10.00 -1.52 26.00
C ASP A 12 9.75 -0.85 24.65
N VAL A 13 9.05 -1.54 23.76
CA VAL A 13 8.81 -1.07 22.39
C VAL A 13 7.96 0.21 22.33
N ASP A 14 7.12 0.46 23.32
CA ASP A 14 6.33 1.70 23.45
C ASP A 14 7.19 2.92 23.86
N GLN A 15 8.41 2.71 24.36
CA GLN A 15 9.27 3.81 24.83
C GLN A 15 10.03 4.51 23.69
N PHE A 16 10.05 3.92 22.48
CA PHE A 16 10.70 4.51 21.30
C PHE A 16 9.83 5.58 20.65
N LYS A 17 9.61 6.70 21.34
CA LYS A 17 8.85 7.86 20.78
C LYS A 17 9.76 8.95 20.24
N ASN A 18 10.96 9.07 20.83
CA ASN A 18 11.91 10.11 20.47
C ASN A 18 12.75 9.69 19.26
N PRO A 19 13.03 10.59 18.31
CA PRO A 19 13.84 10.29 17.13
C PRO A 19 15.25 9.83 17.51
N ASP A 20 15.84 10.39 18.56
CA ASP A 20 17.18 10.02 19.03
C ASP A 20 17.23 8.56 19.50
N SER A 21 16.20 8.11 20.23
CA SER A 21 16.10 6.73 20.70
C SER A 21 15.89 5.72 19.56
N ILE A 22 15.29 6.16 18.45
CA ILE A 22 15.14 5.34 17.24
C ILE A 22 16.48 5.26 16.50
N ALA A 23 17.24 6.34 16.45
CA ALA A 23 18.58 6.35 15.85
C ALA A 23 19.56 5.47 16.64
N GLU A 24 19.52 5.50 17.97
CA GLU A 24 20.26 4.57 18.84
C GLU A 24 19.90 3.11 18.52
N LEU A 25 18.60 2.83 18.37
CA LEU A 25 18.09 1.51 18.02
C LEU A 25 18.54 1.05 16.64
N ASP A 26 18.51 1.95 15.65
CA ASP A 26 18.96 1.68 14.28
C ASP A 26 20.45 1.30 14.23
N ALA A 27 21.29 2.06 14.95
CA ALA A 27 22.72 1.77 15.05
C ALA A 27 22.97 0.40 15.70
N LEU A 28 22.32 0.13 16.84
CA LEU A 28 22.46 -1.12 17.58
C LEU A 28 21.97 -2.34 16.78
N LEU A 29 20.84 -2.21 16.08
CA LEU A 29 20.33 -3.26 15.20
C LEU A 29 21.24 -3.45 13.98
N GLY A 30 21.85 -2.39 13.47
CA GLY A 30 22.86 -2.44 12.42
C GLY A 30 24.03 -3.33 12.83
N GLU A 31 24.65 -3.06 13.98
CA GLU A 31 25.74 -3.86 14.55
C GLU A 31 25.32 -5.31 14.77
N TYR A 32 24.11 -5.52 15.32
CA TYR A 32 23.57 -6.86 15.52
C TYR A 32 23.40 -7.63 14.21
N PHE A 33 22.85 -7.01 13.16
CA PHE A 33 22.68 -7.66 11.86
C PHE A 33 24.00 -7.97 11.17
N ASP A 34 25.03 -7.15 11.39
CA ASP A 34 26.37 -7.36 10.83
C ASP A 34 27.03 -8.57 11.53
N ILE A 35 27.04 -8.61 12.86
CA ILE A 35 27.57 -9.77 13.63
C ILE A 35 26.80 -11.04 13.28
N TYR A 36 25.47 -10.97 13.22
CA TYR A 36 24.64 -12.12 12.89
C TYR A 36 24.91 -12.64 11.46
N ALA A 37 25.21 -11.74 10.51
CA ALA A 37 25.59 -12.14 9.15
C ALA A 37 26.93 -12.88 9.14
N GLU A 38 27.92 -12.40 9.89
CA GLU A 38 29.23 -13.03 10.00
C GLU A 38 29.13 -14.44 10.62
N GLU A 39 28.34 -14.58 11.69
CA GLU A 39 28.09 -15.88 12.32
C GLU A 39 27.32 -16.83 11.40
N GLU A 40 26.30 -16.34 10.69
CA GLU A 40 25.51 -17.15 9.74
C GLU A 40 26.38 -17.64 8.58
N MET A 41 27.27 -16.79 8.05
CA MET A 41 28.25 -17.21 7.03
C MET A 41 29.24 -18.23 7.58
N ALA A 42 29.75 -18.04 8.81
CA ALA A 42 30.74 -18.94 9.40
C ALA A 42 30.16 -20.33 9.69
N GLN A 43 28.89 -20.42 10.10
CA GLN A 43 28.23 -21.69 10.41
C GLN A 43 27.67 -22.40 9.18
N ASN A 44 26.96 -21.68 8.30
CA ASN A 44 26.19 -22.28 7.23
C ASN A 44 26.82 -22.11 5.84
N GLY A 45 27.81 -21.21 5.70
CA GLY A 45 28.42 -20.88 4.41
C GLY A 45 27.52 -20.07 3.46
N SER A 46 26.36 -19.61 3.94
CA SER A 46 25.38 -18.87 3.14
C SER A 46 24.47 -18.02 4.03
N LEU A 47 24.10 -16.84 3.53
CA LEU A 47 23.19 -15.92 4.21
C LEU A 47 21.73 -16.18 3.83
N TYR A 48 20.89 -16.51 4.80
CA TYR A 48 19.44 -16.65 4.59
C TYR A 48 18.65 -15.65 5.44
N GLN A 49 18.94 -15.59 6.74
CA GLN A 49 18.15 -14.83 7.70
C GLN A 49 18.62 -13.39 7.82
N SER A 50 19.93 -13.12 7.79
CA SER A 50 20.43 -11.74 7.94
C SER A 50 19.85 -10.75 6.91
N PRO A 51 19.81 -11.06 5.59
CA PRO A 51 19.21 -10.16 4.60
C PRO A 51 17.72 -9.91 4.84
N ILE A 52 17.01 -10.93 5.32
CA ILE A 52 15.58 -10.85 5.63
C ILE A 52 15.35 -9.91 6.82
N MET A 53 16.14 -10.04 7.89
CA MET A 53 16.04 -9.17 9.07
C MET A 53 16.30 -7.70 8.71
N ARG A 54 17.31 -7.44 7.88
CA ARG A 54 17.59 -6.09 7.38
C ARG A 54 16.45 -5.52 6.53
N HIS A 55 15.83 -6.35 5.70
CA HIS A 55 14.67 -5.95 4.90
C HIS A 55 13.44 -5.63 5.78
N VAL A 56 13.18 -6.45 6.80
CA VAL A 56 12.08 -6.24 7.76
C VAL A 56 12.25 -4.93 8.53
N TRP A 57 13.48 -4.61 8.92
CA TRP A 57 13.80 -3.34 9.56
C TRP A 57 13.60 -2.15 8.62
N LYS A 58 14.19 -2.19 7.41
CA LYS A 58 14.08 -1.11 6.40
C LYS A 58 12.64 -0.84 5.94
N SER A 59 11.82 -1.89 5.83
CA SER A 59 10.41 -1.77 5.45
C SER A 59 9.52 -1.26 6.59
N GLY A 60 10.02 -1.20 7.82
CA GLY A 60 9.21 -0.89 9.00
C GLY A 60 8.27 -2.01 9.43
N SER A 61 8.31 -3.18 8.76
CA SER A 61 7.51 -4.37 9.10
C SER A 61 7.78 -4.84 10.53
N PHE A 62 8.97 -4.57 11.06
CA PHE A 62 9.33 -4.80 12.46
C PHE A 62 8.30 -4.21 13.44
N TRP A 63 7.90 -2.95 13.22
CA TRP A 63 6.95 -2.24 14.09
C TRP A 63 5.57 -2.85 14.04
N TYR A 64 5.14 -3.33 12.87
CA TYR A 64 3.87 -4.04 12.72
C TYR A 64 3.85 -5.35 13.54
N PHE A 65 4.91 -6.16 13.42
CA PHE A 65 4.99 -7.41 14.20
C PHE A 65 5.09 -7.16 15.71
N GLN A 66 5.77 -6.09 16.13
CA GLN A 66 5.79 -5.70 17.54
C GLN A 66 4.42 -5.23 18.04
N ALA A 67 3.73 -4.41 17.26
CA ALA A 67 2.38 -3.96 17.58
C ALA A 67 1.40 -5.14 17.71
N ALA A 68 1.52 -6.15 16.85
CA ALA A 68 0.72 -7.37 16.92
C ALA A 68 1.05 -8.26 18.14
N THR A 69 2.31 -8.27 18.58
CA THR A 69 2.77 -9.11 19.71
C THR A 69 2.47 -8.47 21.07
N VAL A 70 2.48 -7.13 21.15
CA VAL A 70 2.28 -6.38 22.39
C VAL A 70 1.03 -5.48 22.25
N PRO A 71 -0.18 -6.01 22.53
CA PRO A 71 -1.42 -5.25 22.39
C PRO A 71 -1.44 -3.93 23.19
N LYS A 72 -0.76 -3.91 24.34
CA LYS A 72 -0.69 -2.74 25.24
C LYS A 72 -0.01 -1.54 24.58
N GLY A 73 1.01 -1.77 23.77
CA GLY A 73 1.76 -0.73 23.04
C GLY A 73 1.28 -0.52 21.61
N MET A 74 0.37 -1.36 21.11
CA MET A 74 -0.05 -1.40 19.71
C MET A 74 -0.48 -0.03 19.19
N TYR A 75 -1.34 0.68 19.93
CA TYR A 75 -1.85 1.99 19.51
C TYR A 75 -0.74 3.03 19.36
N SER A 76 0.19 3.08 20.33
CA SER A 76 1.30 4.03 20.26
C SER A 76 2.28 3.66 19.15
N ILE A 77 2.61 2.38 19.00
CA ILE A 77 3.52 1.90 17.95
C ILE A 77 2.91 2.18 16.57
N PHE A 78 1.61 1.94 16.41
CA PHE A 78 0.92 2.15 15.15
C PHE A 78 0.97 3.63 14.74
N ASN A 79 0.56 4.54 15.62
CA ASN A 79 0.51 5.97 15.30
C ASN A 79 1.91 6.59 15.13
N THR A 80 2.90 6.14 15.89
CA THR A 80 4.25 6.71 15.84
C THR A 80 5.09 6.15 14.69
N HIS A 81 4.99 4.85 14.40
CA HIS A 81 5.94 4.17 13.51
C HIS A 81 5.32 3.57 12.25
N VAL A 82 4.10 3.01 12.34
CA VAL A 82 3.50 2.29 11.21
C VAL A 82 2.74 3.26 10.30
N GLN A 83 1.94 4.13 10.88
CA GLN A 83 1.10 5.09 10.17
C GLN A 83 1.90 6.06 9.28
N PRO A 84 3.02 6.65 9.73
CA PRO A 84 3.82 7.54 8.89
C PRO A 84 4.44 6.88 7.65
N LEU A 85 4.51 5.54 7.60
CA LEU A 85 4.97 4.80 6.42
C LEU A 85 3.95 4.84 5.27
N PHE A 86 2.67 5.03 5.60
CA PHE A 86 1.58 5.07 4.62
C PHE A 86 1.14 6.51 4.32
N ASN A 87 0.93 7.32 5.37
CA ASN A 87 0.56 8.72 5.21
C ASN A 87 1.08 9.53 6.41
N ARG A 88 1.96 10.50 6.13
CA ARG A 88 2.54 11.41 7.12
C ARG A 88 1.58 12.48 7.62
N GLU A 89 0.62 12.89 6.80
CA GLU A 89 -0.34 13.97 7.10
C GLU A 89 -1.60 13.44 7.82
N HIS A 90 -1.66 12.13 8.04
CA HIS A 90 -2.83 11.44 8.55
C HIS A 90 -3.34 11.94 9.91
N SER A 91 -2.45 12.48 10.77
CA SER A 91 -2.86 13.00 12.08
C SER A 91 -3.83 14.20 12.01
N ASN A 92 -3.92 14.87 10.86
CA ASN A 92 -4.71 16.08 10.66
C ASN A 92 -5.96 15.87 9.79
N GLU A 93 -6.17 14.67 9.23
CA GLU A 93 -7.21 14.39 8.22
C GLU A 93 -8.41 13.61 8.79
N ARG A 94 -9.60 13.83 8.19
CA ARG A 94 -10.84 13.15 8.62
C ARG A 94 -10.84 11.69 8.19
N ILE A 95 -11.14 10.81 9.16
CA ILE A 95 -10.67 9.43 9.30
C ILE A 95 -11.06 8.43 8.20
N PHE A 96 -12.14 8.64 7.44
CA PHE A 96 -12.72 7.55 6.64
C PHE A 96 -12.61 7.71 5.12
N ASP A 97 -13.00 8.84 4.53
CA ASP A 97 -13.12 8.92 3.06
C ASP A 97 -11.80 9.27 2.35
N GLU A 98 -10.98 10.16 2.93
CA GLU A 98 -9.71 10.60 2.33
C GLU A 98 -8.49 9.77 2.79
N VAL A 99 -8.68 8.98 3.83
CA VAL A 99 -7.61 8.31 4.57
C VAL A 99 -7.40 6.88 4.10
N PHE A 100 -8.49 6.13 3.92
CA PHE A 100 -8.40 4.67 3.85
C PHE A 100 -7.68 4.17 2.60
N TRP A 101 -7.77 4.93 1.51
CA TRP A 101 -7.12 4.56 0.26
C TRP A 101 -5.59 4.54 0.41
N TRP A 102 -4.99 5.38 1.26
CA TRP A 102 -3.54 5.38 1.53
C TRP A 102 -3.01 4.08 2.14
N TYR A 103 -3.86 3.25 2.75
CA TYR A 103 -3.45 1.98 3.35
C TYR A 103 -3.54 0.79 2.39
N TRP A 104 -3.97 0.99 1.13
CA TRP A 104 -4.06 -0.10 0.14
C TRP A 104 -2.71 -0.57 -0.40
N GLY A 105 -1.63 0.13 -0.06
CA GLY A 105 -0.27 -0.24 -0.42
C GLY A 105 0.74 0.77 0.12
N VAL A 106 2.00 0.39 0.20
CA VAL A 106 3.09 1.37 0.34
C VAL A 106 3.21 2.10 -1.00
N ASP A 107 3.21 3.44 -1.00
CA ASP A 107 3.12 4.29 -2.20
C ASP A 107 1.87 4.02 -3.06
N VAL A 108 0.68 4.21 -2.48
CA VAL A 108 -0.59 4.01 -3.19
C VAL A 108 -0.73 4.83 -4.45
N LYS A 109 -0.13 6.04 -4.49
CA LYS A 109 -0.16 6.90 -5.67
C LYS A 109 0.39 6.17 -6.91
N ASP A 110 1.58 5.57 -6.79
CA ASP A 110 2.22 4.83 -7.87
C ASP A 110 1.46 3.57 -8.25
N MET A 111 0.82 2.91 -7.28
CA MET A 111 -0.07 1.77 -7.53
C MET A 111 -1.31 2.19 -8.32
N VAL A 112 -1.97 3.27 -7.92
CA VAL A 112 -3.18 3.79 -8.57
C VAL A 112 -2.87 4.24 -9.99
N GLU A 113 -1.78 4.96 -10.21
CA GLU A 113 -1.34 5.39 -11.54
C GLU A 113 -1.06 4.20 -12.46
N ARG A 114 -0.35 3.17 -11.97
CA ARG A 114 -0.15 1.92 -12.72
C ARG A 114 -1.46 1.22 -13.05
N LYS A 115 -2.38 1.10 -12.09
CA LYS A 115 -3.68 0.44 -12.29
C LYS A 115 -4.57 1.21 -13.26
N LEU A 116 -4.52 2.54 -13.27
CA LEU A 116 -5.21 3.36 -14.26
C LEU A 116 -4.67 3.11 -15.67
N LYS A 117 -3.35 3.04 -15.84
CA LYS A 117 -2.71 2.70 -17.12
C LYS A 117 -3.06 1.29 -17.58
N ASP A 118 -3.04 0.32 -16.68
CA ASP A 118 -3.44 -1.06 -16.97
C ASP A 118 -4.90 -1.15 -17.42
N LYS A 119 -5.79 -0.39 -16.76
CA LYS A 119 -7.21 -0.30 -17.14
C LYS A 119 -7.38 0.26 -18.55
N GLU A 120 -6.66 1.31 -18.90
CA GLU A 120 -6.72 1.90 -20.24
C GLU A 120 -6.27 0.90 -21.31
N ASN A 121 -5.13 0.24 -21.08
CA ASN A 121 -4.63 -0.80 -21.96
C ASN A 121 -5.63 -1.97 -22.09
N TYR A 122 -6.24 -2.38 -20.98
CA TYR A 122 -7.25 -3.44 -20.96
C TYR A 122 -8.48 -3.06 -21.80
N ASN A 123 -8.96 -1.82 -21.68
CA ASN A 123 -10.10 -1.32 -22.47
C ASN A 123 -9.79 -1.30 -23.98
N VAL A 124 -8.57 -0.91 -24.37
CA VAL A 124 -8.12 -0.95 -25.77
C VAL A 124 -8.07 -2.39 -26.30
N VAL A 125 -7.52 -3.32 -25.52
CA VAL A 125 -7.46 -4.74 -25.90
C VAL A 125 -8.85 -5.35 -25.99
N LEU A 126 -9.71 -5.06 -25.01
CA LEU A 126 -11.08 -5.57 -24.95
C LEU A 126 -11.90 -5.06 -26.13
N SER A 127 -11.86 -3.76 -26.41
CA SER A 127 -12.57 -3.18 -27.56
C SER A 127 -12.07 -3.74 -28.89
N ARG A 128 -10.75 -3.95 -29.05
CA ARG A 128 -10.18 -4.64 -30.22
C ARG A 128 -10.71 -6.07 -30.36
N ARG A 129 -10.67 -6.86 -29.28
CA ARG A 129 -11.16 -8.26 -29.30
C ARG A 129 -12.64 -8.33 -29.61
N LEU A 130 -13.46 -7.46 -29.00
CA LEU A 130 -14.90 -7.39 -29.27
C LEU A 130 -15.18 -7.03 -30.75
N ARG A 131 -14.39 -6.16 -31.36
CA ARG A 131 -14.50 -5.86 -32.81
C ARG A 131 -14.18 -7.09 -33.68
N THR A 132 -13.14 -7.85 -33.33
CA THR A 132 -12.77 -9.09 -34.03
C THR A 132 -13.84 -10.17 -33.89
N VAL A 133 -14.35 -10.39 -32.67
CA VAL A 133 -15.39 -11.40 -32.38
C VAL A 133 -16.73 -11.05 -33.05
N ARG A 134 -17.08 -9.76 -33.12
CA ARG A 134 -18.32 -9.30 -33.79
C ARG A 134 -18.21 -9.21 -35.32
N GLY A 135 -17.07 -9.58 -35.92
CA GLY A 135 -16.92 -9.62 -37.37
C GLY A 135 -17.19 -8.29 -38.08
N TYR A 136 -16.86 -7.15 -37.45
CA TYR A 136 -17.12 -5.84 -38.05
C TYR A 136 -16.06 -5.54 -39.11
N LYS A 137 -16.40 -5.73 -40.40
CA LYS A 137 -15.63 -5.17 -41.53
C LYS A 137 -15.67 -3.64 -41.42
N PRO A 138 -14.54 -2.92 -41.60
CA PRO A 138 -14.60 -1.48 -41.77
C PRO A 138 -15.43 -1.21 -43.02
N LEU A 139 -16.59 -0.56 -42.86
CA LEU A 139 -17.34 0.00 -43.96
C LEU A 139 -16.48 1.11 -44.56
N ASN A 140 -15.68 0.77 -45.56
CA ASN A 140 -15.21 1.74 -46.54
C ASN A 140 -16.45 2.37 -47.16
N GLN A 141 -16.72 3.60 -46.73
CA GLN A 141 -17.42 4.66 -47.45
C GLN A 141 -18.57 4.20 -48.36
N VAL A 142 -19.76 3.94 -47.80
CA VAL A 142 -21.00 4.46 -48.39
C VAL A 142 -22.10 4.53 -47.33
N ARG A 143 -22.84 5.65 -47.38
CA ARG A 143 -24.08 6.00 -46.67
C ARG A 143 -23.95 6.40 -45.21
N CYS A 144 -23.79 7.72 -45.05
CA CYS A 144 -24.49 8.46 -44.01
C CYS A 144 -25.94 7.97 -43.93
N ILE A 145 -26.31 7.34 -42.83
CA ILE A 145 -27.68 7.32 -42.38
C ILE A 145 -27.70 8.31 -41.22
N ALA A 146 -27.97 9.57 -41.57
CA ALA A 146 -28.72 10.42 -40.67
C ALA A 146 -30.04 9.69 -40.46
N ASP A 147 -30.29 9.24 -39.22
CA ASP A 147 -31.60 8.95 -38.63
C ASP A 147 -31.37 8.27 -37.28
N PHE A 148 -30.91 9.05 -36.31
CA PHE A 148 -31.06 8.71 -34.89
C PHE A 148 -31.15 9.99 -34.06
N ALA A 149 -31.97 10.92 -34.54
CA ALA A 149 -32.43 12.07 -33.78
C ALA A 149 -33.92 11.86 -33.46
N ASP A 150 -34.24 10.78 -32.75
CA ASP A 150 -35.61 10.53 -32.25
C ASP A 150 -35.65 9.57 -31.05
N LEU A 151 -34.61 9.60 -30.22
CA LEU A 151 -34.76 9.18 -28.82
C LEU A 151 -34.51 10.40 -27.95
N SER A 152 -35.60 11.13 -27.73
CA SER A 152 -35.74 12.07 -26.63
C SER A 152 -35.17 11.45 -25.36
N TRP A 153 -34.06 12.01 -24.91
CA TRP A 153 -33.63 11.95 -23.53
C TRP A 153 -34.83 12.21 -22.62
N VAL A 154 -35.27 11.18 -21.89
CA VAL A 154 -36.11 11.36 -20.71
C VAL A 154 -35.15 11.74 -19.58
N PRO A 155 -35.20 12.96 -19.02
CA PRO A 155 -34.47 13.26 -17.81
C PRO A 155 -35.19 12.58 -16.65
N TYR A 156 -34.60 11.51 -16.12
CA TYR A 156 -34.96 10.99 -14.81
C TYR A 156 -34.28 11.90 -13.78
N ASN A 157 -35.04 12.81 -13.15
CA ASN A 157 -34.78 13.37 -11.82
C ASN A 157 -35.79 14.50 -11.49
N GLN A 158 -36.91 14.16 -10.87
CA GLN A 158 -37.53 14.98 -9.81
C GLN A 158 -38.64 14.19 -9.13
N GLU A 159 -38.41 13.82 -7.86
CA GLU A 159 -39.39 13.60 -6.79
C GLU A 159 -38.69 12.79 -5.68
N PHE A 160 -37.96 13.47 -4.81
CA PHE A 160 -37.80 13.02 -3.43
C PHE A 160 -38.50 14.07 -2.58
N GLU A 161 -39.75 13.75 -2.26
CA GLU A 161 -40.61 14.50 -1.38
C GLU A 161 -39.94 14.72 -0.04
N SER A 162 -39.98 15.97 0.40
CA SER A 162 -39.91 16.38 1.78
C SER A 162 -41.12 15.83 2.53
N GLU A 163 -40.91 14.86 3.42
CA GLU A 163 -41.85 14.59 4.53
C GLU A 163 -41.16 13.73 5.61
N SER A 164 -40.54 14.41 6.59
CA SER A 164 -40.70 14.18 8.05
C SER A 164 -39.69 15.03 8.82
#